data_AF-A0A956K9Q7-F1
#
_entry.id   AF-A0A956K9Q7-F1
#
_cell.length_a   1.000
_cell.length_b   1.000
_cell.length_c   1.000
_cell.angle_alpha   90.00
_cell.angle_beta   90.00
_cell.angle_gamma   90.00
#
_symmetry.space_group_name_H-M   'P 1'
#
loop_
_entity.id
_entity.type
_entity.pdbx_description
1 polymer ?
#
loop_
_entity_poly.entity_id
_entity_poly.type
_entity_poly.pdbx_seq_one_letter_code
_entity_poly.pdbx_strand_id
1 'polypeptide(L)'
;MIRTHLLRALACAALTFAAASPLGCDPVEDRALQSASSEELCLAAEATDDNCEDVHGGDADECKPFDDVDEACEVNEVSDDEVCALADALDEACEALFGEDAEPCAEIDAVDESCADDEDEDDGA
;
A
#
# COMPACT_ATOMS: atom_id res chain seq x y z
N MET A 1 7.43 -36.04 39.82
CA MET A 1 7.68 -37.18 38.91
C MET A 1 6.35 -37.81 38.54
N ILE A 2 5.75 -37.44 37.40
CA ILE A 2 4.54 -38.10 36.87
C ILE A 2 4.70 -38.26 35.37
N ARG A 3 4.50 -39.51 34.93
CA ARG A 3 4.48 -40.02 33.57
C ARG A 3 3.17 -39.66 32.88
N THR A 4 3.22 -39.24 31.62
CA THR A 4 2.10 -39.26 30.66
C THR A 4 2.73 -39.38 29.26
N HIS A 5 2.84 -40.58 28.70
CA HIS A 5 1.85 -41.29 27.87
C HIS A 5 1.90 -40.90 26.38
N LEU A 6 2.59 -41.77 25.63
CA LEU A 6 2.38 -42.21 24.25
C LEU A 6 0.91 -42.11 23.77
N LEU A 7 0.69 -41.62 22.55
CA LEU A 7 -0.38 -41.92 21.55
C LEU A 7 0.05 -41.15 20.27
N ARG A 8 0.58 -41.73 19.19
CA ARG A 8 0.03 -42.67 18.19
C ARG A 8 -1.28 -42.22 17.54
N ALA A 9 -1.24 -42.20 16.20
CA ALA A 9 -2.31 -41.98 15.23
C ALA A 9 -2.43 -40.49 14.80
N LEU A 10 -2.61 -40.14 13.53
CA LEU A 10 -3.33 -40.82 12.47
C LEU A 10 -2.75 -40.33 11.13
N ALA A 11 -2.53 -41.25 10.20
CA ALA A 11 -2.27 -40.93 8.81
C ALA A 11 -3.55 -40.32 8.21
N CYS A 12 -3.45 -39.11 7.66
CA CYS A 12 -4.47 -38.59 6.75
C CYS A 12 -4.01 -38.90 5.33
N ALA A 13 -4.48 -40.02 4.80
CA ALA A 13 -4.57 -40.22 3.36
C ALA A 13 -5.80 -39.44 2.88
N ALA A 14 -5.60 -38.44 2.04
CA ALA A 14 -6.63 -37.81 1.23
C ALA A 14 -6.00 -37.46 -0.13
N LEU A 15 -6.29 -38.30 -1.13
CA LEU A 15 -7.15 -38.01 -2.27
C LEU A 15 -6.40 -37.36 -3.44
N THR A 16 -6.14 -38.21 -4.43
CA THR A 16 -6.09 -37.86 -5.85
C THR A 16 -7.34 -37.09 -6.27
N PHE A 17 -7.16 -35.91 -6.87
CA PHE A 17 -8.05 -35.43 -7.92
C PHE A 17 -7.21 -34.83 -9.04
N ALA A 18 -7.04 -35.60 -10.10
CA ALA A 18 -6.65 -35.09 -11.40
C ALA A 18 -7.90 -34.49 -12.05
N ALA A 19 -7.88 -33.18 -12.29
CA ALA A 19 -8.75 -32.53 -13.25
C ALA A 19 -7.93 -31.44 -13.94
N ALA A 20 -7.35 -31.82 -15.08
CA ALA A 20 -6.95 -30.83 -16.07
C ALA A 20 -8.24 -30.32 -16.74
N SER A 21 -8.46 -29.00 -16.69
CA SER A 21 -9.18 -28.27 -17.73
C SER A 21 -8.49 -26.91 -17.94
N PRO A 22 -8.37 -26.44 -19.19
CA PRO A 22 -7.52 -25.31 -19.59
C PRO A 22 -8.32 -24.00 -19.76
N LEU A 23 -7.64 -22.85 -19.59
CA LEU A 23 -8.08 -21.49 -19.95
C LEU A 23 -9.32 -20.95 -19.20
N GLY A 24 -9.07 -20.04 -18.25
CA GLY A 24 -10.10 -19.16 -17.69
C GLY A 24 -9.69 -18.58 -16.34
N CYS A 25 -9.23 -17.33 -16.39
CA CYS A 25 -9.09 -16.31 -15.34
C CYS A 25 -9.52 -16.68 -13.91
N ASP A 26 -8.59 -16.65 -12.97
CA ASP A 26 -8.75 -15.97 -11.66
C ASP A 26 -7.38 -15.94 -10.94
N PRO A 27 -6.57 -14.87 -11.10
CA PRO A 27 -5.50 -14.58 -10.16
C PRO A 27 -6.08 -13.65 -9.09
N VAL A 28 -6.51 -14.19 -7.95
CA VAL A 28 -6.80 -13.36 -6.76
C VAL A 28 -5.99 -13.79 -5.54
N GLU A 29 -4.92 -14.56 -5.78
CA GLU A 29 -3.85 -14.79 -4.81
C GLU A 29 -2.49 -14.42 -5.43
N ASP A 30 -2.44 -13.29 -6.13
CA ASP A 30 -1.18 -12.59 -6.42
C ASP A 30 -0.96 -11.55 -5.32
N ARG A 31 -0.42 -12.03 -4.20
CA ARG A 31 0.02 -11.20 -3.07
C ARG A 31 1.53 -10.93 -3.20
N ALA A 32 2.03 -10.79 -4.42
CA ALA A 32 3.46 -10.86 -4.72
C ALA A 32 3.99 -9.83 -5.73
N LEU A 33 3.20 -8.78 -6.02
CA LEU A 33 3.62 -7.47 -6.53
C LEU A 33 2.82 -6.45 -5.70
N GLN A 34 3.37 -5.94 -4.60
CA GLN A 34 2.70 -4.88 -3.83
C GLN A 34 3.00 -3.56 -4.54
N SER A 35 2.33 -3.31 -5.66
CA SER A 35 2.17 -1.95 -6.17
C SER A 35 1.38 -1.16 -5.12
N ALA A 36 1.77 0.09 -4.86
CA ALA A 36 1.03 1.00 -4.00
C ALA A 36 -0.49 0.91 -4.25
N SER A 37 -1.27 0.79 -3.18
CA SER A 37 -2.73 0.72 -3.29
C SER A 37 -3.38 2.08 -3.04
N SER A 38 -4.56 2.32 -3.63
CA SER A 38 -5.30 3.54 -3.35
C SER A 38 -5.61 3.69 -1.87
N GLU A 39 -5.88 2.57 -1.16
CA GLU A 39 -6.16 2.57 0.28
C GLU A 39 -4.97 3.06 1.12
N GLU A 40 -3.75 2.66 0.78
CA GLU A 40 -2.54 3.10 1.48
C GLU A 40 -2.23 4.58 1.21
N LEU A 41 -2.37 5.03 -0.04
CA LEU A 41 -2.22 6.44 -0.39
C LEU A 41 -3.24 7.32 0.34
N CYS A 42 -4.49 6.88 0.42
CA CYS A 42 -5.56 7.62 1.09
C CYS A 42 -5.26 7.84 2.58
N LEU A 43 -4.82 6.78 3.28
CA LEU A 43 -4.48 6.89 4.70
C LEU A 43 -3.28 7.80 4.93
N ALA A 44 -2.28 7.74 4.04
CA ALA A 44 -1.11 8.60 4.13
C ALA A 44 -1.46 10.07 3.84
N ALA A 45 -2.32 10.33 2.83
CA ALA A 45 -2.82 11.67 2.52
C ALA A 45 -3.64 12.28 3.66
N GLU A 46 -4.58 11.53 4.27
CA GLU A 46 -5.34 11.95 5.46
C GLU A 46 -4.40 12.32 6.61
N ALA A 47 -3.41 11.47 6.90
CA ALA A 47 -2.45 11.71 7.98
C ALA A 47 -1.58 12.95 7.73
N THR A 48 -1.11 13.17 6.50
CA THR A 48 -0.30 14.35 6.17
C THR A 48 -1.16 15.62 6.14
N ASP A 49 -2.41 15.55 5.68
CA ASP A 49 -3.35 16.66 5.73
C ASP A 49 -3.59 17.11 7.18
N ASP A 50 -3.97 16.19 8.07
CA ASP A 50 -4.17 16.44 9.50
C ASP A 50 -2.94 17.14 10.13
N ASN A 51 -1.73 16.66 9.82
CA ASN A 51 -0.49 17.28 10.32
C ASN A 51 -0.27 18.69 9.74
N CYS A 52 -0.62 18.91 8.48
CA CYS A 52 -0.54 20.22 7.84
C CYS A 52 -1.55 21.19 8.46
N GLU A 53 -2.80 20.78 8.65
CA GLU A 53 -3.84 21.58 9.28
C GLU A 53 -3.51 21.93 10.73
N ASP A 54 -2.89 21.01 11.48
CA ASP A 54 -2.47 21.25 12.87
C ASP A 54 -1.41 22.38 12.97
N VAL A 55 -0.57 22.55 11.96
CA VAL A 55 0.51 23.55 11.93
C VAL A 55 0.06 24.85 11.28
N HIS A 56 -0.67 24.77 10.17
CA HIS A 56 -1.01 25.90 9.30
C HIS A 56 -2.47 26.38 9.46
N GLY A 57 -3.34 25.54 10.00
CA GLY A 57 -4.79 25.73 10.12
C GLY A 57 -5.54 25.04 8.98
N GLY A 58 -6.71 24.46 9.26
CA GLY A 58 -7.48 23.63 8.31
C GLY A 58 -8.19 24.33 7.15
N ASP A 59 -7.66 25.45 6.68
CA ASP A 59 -8.04 26.08 5.41
C ASP A 59 -6.78 26.63 4.71
N ALA A 60 -5.59 26.14 5.09
CA ALA A 60 -4.33 26.64 4.56
C ALA A 60 -4.17 26.17 3.11
N ASP A 61 -3.93 27.12 2.20
CA ASP A 61 -3.72 26.82 0.77
C ASP A 61 -2.54 25.85 0.56
N GLU A 62 -1.60 25.80 1.50
CA GLU A 62 -0.47 24.87 1.53
C GLU A 62 -0.87 23.41 1.78
N CYS A 63 -1.96 23.14 2.52
CA CYS A 63 -2.42 21.77 2.83
C CYS A 63 -3.31 21.19 1.73
N LYS A 64 -3.83 22.06 0.84
CA LYS A 64 -4.75 21.72 -0.24
C LYS A 64 -4.40 20.45 -1.05
N PRO A 65 -3.13 20.17 -1.40
CA PRO A 65 -2.81 18.94 -2.14
C PRO A 65 -3.20 17.66 -1.39
N PHE A 66 -3.03 17.63 -0.06
CA PHE A 66 -3.36 16.48 0.77
C PHE A 66 -4.88 16.37 0.98
N ASP A 67 -5.52 17.48 1.34
CA ASP A 67 -6.99 17.63 1.42
C ASP A 67 -7.71 17.20 0.13
N ASP A 68 -7.23 17.64 -1.05
CA ASP A 68 -7.83 17.28 -2.34
C ASP A 68 -7.77 15.75 -2.60
N VAL A 69 -6.73 15.06 -2.12
CA VAL A 69 -6.61 13.61 -2.25
C VAL A 69 -7.43 12.87 -1.19
N ASP A 70 -7.43 13.34 0.06
CA ASP A 70 -8.29 12.80 1.12
C ASP A 70 -9.78 12.89 0.75
N GLU A 71 -10.24 14.07 0.29
CA GLU A 71 -11.62 14.23 -0.19
C GLU A 71 -11.93 13.28 -1.36
N ALA A 72 -11.00 13.11 -2.32
CA ALA A 72 -11.17 12.17 -3.43
C ALA A 72 -11.23 10.71 -2.97
N CYS A 73 -10.49 10.38 -1.91
CA CYS A 73 -10.51 9.08 -1.26
C CYS A 73 -11.87 8.77 -0.61
N GLU A 74 -12.49 9.74 0.07
CA GLU A 74 -13.82 9.57 0.68
C GLU A 74 -14.90 9.18 -0.35
N VAL A 75 -14.76 9.68 -1.57
CA VAL A 75 -15.70 9.41 -2.67
C VAL A 75 -15.26 8.29 -3.63
N ASN A 76 -14.15 7.62 -3.32
CA ASN A 76 -13.56 6.54 -4.14
C ASN A 76 -13.25 7.01 -5.59
N GLU A 77 -12.76 8.23 -5.74
CA GLU A 77 -12.36 8.82 -7.03
C GLU A 77 -10.87 8.62 -7.35
N VAL A 78 -10.07 8.14 -6.39
CA VAL A 78 -8.67 7.74 -6.63
C VAL A 78 -8.63 6.34 -7.24
N SER A 79 -8.00 6.22 -8.41
CA SER A 79 -7.80 4.94 -9.12
C SER A 79 -6.43 4.35 -8.79
N ASP A 80 -6.35 3.03 -8.61
CA ASP A 80 -5.08 2.30 -8.43
C ASP A 80 -4.06 2.60 -9.55
N ASP A 81 -4.53 2.84 -10.78
CA ASP A 81 -3.68 3.20 -11.93
C ASP A 81 -2.99 4.58 -11.79
N GLU A 82 -3.47 5.44 -10.88
CA GLU A 82 -2.98 6.81 -10.68
C GLU A 82 -2.23 6.96 -9.35
N VAL A 83 -2.23 5.94 -8.49
CA VAL A 83 -1.68 5.99 -7.12
C VAL A 83 -0.24 6.43 -7.10
N CYS A 84 0.61 5.87 -7.97
CA CYS A 84 2.03 6.19 -7.98
C CYS A 84 2.32 7.63 -8.40
N ALA A 85 1.59 8.14 -9.39
CA ALA A 85 1.74 9.53 -9.81
C ALA A 85 1.23 10.52 -8.75
N LEU A 86 0.24 10.10 -7.94
CA LEU A 86 -0.26 10.89 -6.82
C LEU A 86 0.68 10.83 -5.61
N ALA A 87 1.25 9.66 -5.30
CA ALA A 87 2.21 9.48 -4.22
C ALA A 87 3.45 10.36 -4.42
N ASP A 88 4.10 10.29 -5.59
CA ASP A 88 5.22 11.17 -6.00
C ASP A 88 4.88 12.66 -5.82
N ALA A 89 3.72 13.09 -6.33
CA ALA A 89 3.31 14.49 -6.24
C ALA A 89 3.02 14.95 -4.81
N LEU A 90 2.44 14.09 -3.96
CA LEU A 90 2.17 14.40 -2.57
C LEU A 90 3.44 14.38 -1.73
N ASP A 91 4.38 13.46 -2.01
CA ASP A 91 5.67 13.41 -1.32
C ASP A 91 6.47 14.70 -1.59
N GLU A 92 6.61 15.08 -2.87
CA GLU A 92 7.27 16.34 -3.25
C GLU A 92 6.60 17.56 -2.57
N ALA A 93 5.27 17.57 -2.47
CA ALA A 93 4.54 18.63 -1.79
C ALA A 93 4.82 18.64 -0.28
N CYS A 94 4.90 17.46 0.34
CA CYS A 94 5.15 17.30 1.77
C CYS A 94 6.57 17.74 2.12
N GLU A 95 7.57 17.29 1.36
CA GLU A 95 8.96 17.69 1.54
C GLU A 95 9.16 19.19 1.33
N ALA A 96 8.45 19.80 0.38
CA ALA A 96 8.50 21.24 0.16
C ALA A 96 7.98 22.04 1.36
N LEU A 97 7.04 21.49 2.14
CA LEU A 97 6.43 22.14 3.29
C LEU A 97 7.19 21.89 4.59
N PHE A 98 7.53 20.63 4.88
CA PHE A 98 8.10 20.21 6.15
C PHE A 98 9.63 20.00 6.09
N GLY A 99 10.18 19.85 4.88
CA GLY A 99 11.57 19.50 4.60
C GLY A 99 11.75 18.03 4.21
N GLU A 100 12.85 17.75 3.51
CA GLU A 100 13.30 16.38 3.19
C GLU A 100 13.32 15.51 4.47
N ASP A 101 12.85 14.27 4.38
CA ASP A 101 12.76 13.28 5.47
C ASP A 101 11.91 13.70 6.69
N ALA A 102 10.98 14.66 6.55
CA ALA A 102 10.15 15.07 7.67
C ALA A 102 9.18 13.95 8.11
N GLU A 103 8.99 13.80 9.43
CA GLU A 103 8.12 12.76 10.00
C GLU A 103 6.69 12.74 9.39
N PRO A 104 6.04 13.89 9.08
CA PRO A 104 4.73 13.91 8.42
C PRO A 104 4.71 13.38 6.98
N CYS A 105 5.87 13.26 6.31
CA CYS A 105 5.97 12.79 4.93
C CYS A 105 6.25 11.29 4.83
N ALA A 106 6.71 10.67 5.92
CA ALA A 106 7.24 9.29 5.91
C ALA A 106 6.24 8.23 5.41
N GLU A 107 4.94 8.43 5.58
CA GLU A 107 3.93 7.48 5.10
C GLU A 107 3.69 7.64 3.59
N ILE A 108 3.72 8.87 3.06
CA ILE A 108 3.57 9.14 1.62
C ILE A 108 4.83 8.72 0.87
N ASP A 109 6.01 9.03 1.43
CA ASP A 109 7.32 8.56 0.95
C ASP A 109 7.35 7.03 0.80
N ALA A 110 6.92 6.29 1.82
CA ALA A 110 6.85 4.83 1.75
C ALA A 110 5.91 4.30 0.65
N VAL A 111 4.83 5.03 0.36
CA VAL A 111 3.90 4.68 -0.74
C VAL A 111 4.56 4.97 -2.09
N ASP A 112 5.24 6.11 -2.25
CA ASP A 112 5.98 6.43 -3.48
C ASP A 112 7.16 5.48 -3.73
N GLU A 113 7.96 5.17 -2.70
CA GLU A 113 9.06 4.20 -2.81
C GLU A 113 8.55 2.81 -3.25
N SER A 114 7.35 2.42 -2.83
CA SER A 114 6.73 1.15 -3.27
C SER A 114 6.29 1.15 -4.73
N CYS A 115 6.15 2.33 -5.35
CA CYS A 115 5.89 2.49 -6.78
C CYS A 115 7.15 2.40 -7.64
N ALA A 116 8.32 2.68 -7.08
CA ALA A 116 9.59 2.69 -7.81
C ALA A 116 10.18 1.29 -8.07
N ASP A 117 9.55 0.20 -7.59
CA ASP A 117 10.10 -1.16 -7.62
C ASP A 117 9.98 -1.89 -8.98
N ASP A 118 9.38 -1.28 -10.02
CA ASP A 118 9.18 -1.92 -11.33
C ASP A 118 10.28 -1.63 -12.40
N GLU A 119 11.25 -0.73 -12.14
CA GLU A 119 12.26 -0.33 -13.15
C GLU A 119 13.65 -1.01 -12.99
N ASP A 120 13.89 -1.83 -11.97
CA ASP A 120 15.22 -2.41 -11.69
C ASP A 120 15.37 -3.93 -12.00
N GLU A 121 14.38 -4.61 -12.59
CA GLU A 121 14.48 -6.02 -13.04
C GLU A 121 14.62 -6.19 -14.58
N ASP A 122 15.46 -5.41 -15.27
CA ASP A 122 16.01 -5.81 -16.59
C ASP A 122 17.44 -5.30 -16.85
N ASP A 123 18.39 -5.69 -16.00
CA ASP A 123 19.81 -5.71 -16.37
C ASP A 123 20.37 -7.13 -16.20
N GLY A 124 20.20 -7.93 -17.25
CA GLY A 124 20.48 -9.37 -17.27
C GLY A 124 21.92 -9.82 -16.93
N ALA A 125 22.01 -11.07 -16.51
CA ALA A 125 23.23 -11.89 -16.54
C ALA A 125 22.93 -13.36 -16.84
#